data_AF-A0A8S3UAV8-F1
#
_entry.id   AF-A0A8S3UAV8-F1
#
_cell.length_a   1.000
_cell.length_b   1.000
_cell.length_c   1.000
_cell.angle_alpha   90.00
_cell.angle_beta   90.00
_cell.angle_gamma   90.00
#
_symmetry.space_group_name_H-M   'P 1'
#
loop_
_entity.id
_entity.type
_entity.pdbx_description
1 polymer ?
#
loop_
_entity_poly.entity_id
_entity_poly.type
_entity_poly.pdbx_seq_one_letter_code
_entity_poly.pdbx_strand_id
1 'polypeptide(L)'
;MREYHIMPINDICRPCKIHYSFIGKMENFENDVSRILKEIGAESYPYFAENFKKEYTSDAIHDIVQAYFAYRMDSDKCIDRHTGIKRVWLKLQIRGIISRTIPVPFTSKESLSLSFPKLLKSIIKARDISENEDMKAQKTMFITQAYSIIPLETMFKLQSVYKKSLQIFNYDLFSKHLFAPRRNSTIDTFCLN
;
A
#
# COMPACT_ATOMS: atom_id res chain seq x y z
N MET A 1 -6.02 11.53 25.59
CA MET A 1 -6.44 11.84 24.20
C MET A 1 -6.25 10.57 23.39
N ARG A 2 -7.28 10.05 22.70
CA ARG A 2 -7.08 8.88 21.80
C ARG A 2 -6.36 9.35 20.55
N GLU A 3 -5.33 8.61 20.15
CA GLU A 3 -4.57 8.87 18.93
C GLU A 3 -5.51 8.80 17.71
N TYR A 4 -5.57 9.88 16.92
CA TYR A 4 -6.49 10.02 15.79
C TYR A 4 -6.16 9.02 14.67
N HIS A 5 -4.87 8.67 14.51
CA HIS A 5 -4.41 7.74 13.48
C HIS A 5 -4.92 6.30 13.64
N ILE A 6 -5.39 5.93 14.84
CA ILE A 6 -5.90 4.57 15.13
C ILE A 6 -7.37 4.57 15.55
N MET A 7 -8.04 5.71 15.48
CA MET A 7 -9.43 5.82 15.90
C MET A 7 -10.37 5.10 14.91
N PRO A 8 -11.41 4.40 15.37
CA PRO A 8 -12.40 3.79 14.47
C PRO A 8 -13.06 4.84 13.56
N ILE A 9 -13.24 4.50 12.28
CA ILE A 9 -13.82 5.41 11.28
C ILE A 9 -15.22 5.89 11.67
N ASN A 10 -16.02 5.05 12.34
CA ASN A 10 -17.34 5.47 12.82
C ASN A 10 -17.29 6.62 13.84
N ASP A 11 -16.19 6.79 14.58
CA ASP A 11 -16.01 7.89 15.54
C ASP A 11 -15.56 9.18 14.81
N ILE A 12 -14.77 9.04 13.75
CA ILE A 12 -14.29 10.13 12.91
C ILE A 12 -15.41 10.66 12.00
N CYS A 13 -16.01 9.79 11.18
CA CYS A 13 -17.01 10.17 10.19
C CYS A 13 -18.39 10.45 10.82
N ARG A 14 -18.69 9.92 12.01
CA ARG A 14 -19.97 10.12 12.70
C ARG A 14 -21.20 9.90 11.79
N PRO A 15 -21.34 8.73 11.13
CA PRO A 15 -22.39 8.46 10.15
C PRO A 15 -23.81 8.51 10.70
N CYS A 16 -24.00 8.43 12.02
CA CYS A 16 -25.30 8.62 12.65
C CYS A 16 -25.68 10.10 12.85
N LYS A 17 -24.73 11.03 12.70
CA LYS A 17 -24.93 12.49 12.90
C LYS A 17 -24.87 13.28 11.59
N ILE A 18 -24.28 12.69 10.56
CA ILE A 18 -24.14 13.31 9.24
C ILE A 18 -24.93 12.47 8.24
N HIS A 19 -25.84 13.12 7.53
CA HIS A 19 -26.63 12.47 6.47
C HIS A 19 -25.81 12.40 5.19
N TYR A 20 -25.12 11.28 5.00
CA TYR A 20 -24.39 11.00 3.77
C TYR A 20 -25.34 10.55 2.67
N SER A 21 -25.30 11.23 1.52
CA SER A 21 -26.02 10.81 0.31
C SER A 21 -25.34 9.62 -0.38
N PHE A 22 -24.02 9.47 -0.18
CA PHE A 22 -23.21 8.43 -0.79
C PHE A 22 -22.02 8.09 0.10
N ILE A 23 -21.63 6.81 0.13
CA ILE A 23 -20.42 6.32 0.79
C ILE A 23 -19.57 5.64 -0.27
N GLY A 24 -18.49 6.32 -0.67
CA GLY A 24 -17.51 5.78 -1.60
C GLY A 24 -16.58 4.77 -0.93
N LYS A 25 -16.15 3.78 -1.71
CA LYS A 25 -15.17 2.76 -1.31
C LYS A 25 -13.98 2.81 -2.26
N MET A 26 -12.77 2.71 -1.73
CA MET A 26 -11.55 2.83 -2.56
C MET A 26 -11.43 1.68 -3.55
N GLU A 27 -12.01 0.53 -3.23
CA GLU A 27 -12.02 -0.70 -4.04
C GLU A 27 -12.78 -0.55 -5.35
N ASN A 28 -13.75 0.38 -5.40
CA ASN A 28 -14.64 0.63 -6.53
C ASN A 28 -14.60 2.08 -7.00
N PHE A 29 -13.63 2.87 -6.51
CA PHE A 29 -13.48 4.29 -6.84
C PHE A 29 -13.45 4.56 -8.34
N GLU A 30 -12.68 3.78 -9.12
CA GLU A 30 -12.58 3.95 -10.58
C GLU A 30 -13.92 3.78 -11.29
N ASN A 31 -14.68 2.74 -10.90
CA ASN A 31 -16.01 2.46 -11.45
C ASN A 31 -17.02 3.52 -11.01
N ASP A 32 -16.96 3.93 -9.74
CA ASP A 32 -17.86 4.92 -9.17
C ASP A 32 -17.67 6.29 -9.85
N VAL A 33 -16.42 6.73 -10.02
CA VAL A 33 -16.12 8.00 -10.73
C VAL A 33 -16.52 7.93 -12.19
N SER A 34 -16.20 6.83 -12.88
CA SER A 34 -16.61 6.63 -14.28
C SER A 34 -18.13 6.74 -14.45
N ARG A 35 -18.89 6.16 -13.52
CA ARG A 35 -20.35 6.25 -13.52
C ARG A 35 -20.84 7.67 -13.24
N ILE A 36 -20.26 8.36 -12.26
CA ILE A 36 -20.66 9.75 -11.93
C ILE A 36 -20.40 10.67 -13.12
N LEU A 37 -19.23 10.57 -13.76
CA LEU A 37 -18.89 11.35 -14.95
C LEU A 37 -19.88 11.10 -16.10
N LYS A 38 -20.35 9.86 -16.23
CA LYS A 38 -21.39 9.47 -17.17
C LYS A 38 -22.70 10.21 -16.91
N GLU A 39 -23.21 10.14 -15.69
CA GLU A 39 -24.50 10.72 -15.31
C GLU A 39 -24.54 12.25 -15.46
N ILE A 40 -23.40 12.94 -15.34
CA ILE A 40 -23.32 14.40 -15.50
C ILE A 40 -23.00 14.84 -16.94
N GLY A 41 -22.93 13.91 -17.90
CA GLY A 41 -22.60 14.23 -19.30
C GLY A 41 -21.13 14.61 -19.54
N ALA A 42 -20.23 14.26 -18.62
CA ALA A 42 -18.79 14.49 -18.71
C ALA A 42 -18.01 13.23 -19.13
N GLU A 43 -18.67 12.30 -19.86
CA GLU A 43 -18.06 11.07 -20.39
C GLU A 43 -16.81 11.34 -21.23
N SER A 44 -16.79 12.49 -21.90
CA SER A 44 -15.71 12.93 -22.77
C SER A 44 -14.48 13.43 -22.02
N TYR A 45 -14.36 13.22 -20.71
CA TYR A 45 -13.15 13.48 -19.92
C TYR A 45 -12.24 12.23 -19.96
N PRO A 46 -11.56 11.96 -21.09
CA PRO A 46 -10.94 10.67 -21.39
C PRO A 46 -9.69 10.46 -20.50
N TYR A 47 -9.20 11.57 -19.94
CA TYR A 47 -8.07 11.66 -19.06
C TYR A 47 -8.22 10.78 -17.81
N PHE A 48 -9.43 10.70 -17.25
CA PHE A 48 -9.63 9.99 -15.99
C PHE A 48 -9.54 8.47 -16.16
N ALA A 49 -10.08 7.89 -17.22
CA ALA A 49 -10.07 6.44 -17.39
C ALA A 49 -8.70 5.92 -17.86
N GLU A 50 -8.03 6.61 -18.78
CA GLU A 50 -6.82 6.08 -19.43
C GLU A 50 -5.52 6.42 -18.67
N ASN A 51 -5.48 7.54 -17.94
CA ASN A 51 -4.24 8.03 -17.31
C ASN A 51 -4.21 7.91 -15.80
N PHE A 52 -5.35 7.74 -15.12
CA PHE A 52 -5.40 7.73 -13.65
C PHE A 52 -4.44 6.70 -13.03
N LYS A 53 -4.43 5.47 -13.55
CA LYS A 53 -3.51 4.43 -13.04
C LYS A 53 -2.05 4.77 -13.30
N LYS A 54 -1.73 5.35 -14.45
CA LYS A 54 -0.35 5.74 -14.83
C LYS A 54 0.15 6.89 -13.96
N GLU A 55 -0.66 7.91 -13.76
CA GLU A 55 -0.35 9.09 -12.94
C GLU A 55 -0.23 8.71 -11.47
N TYR A 56 -1.22 7.99 -10.93
CA TYR A 56 -1.16 7.46 -9.57
C TYR A 56 0.14 6.67 -9.33
N THR A 57 0.53 5.84 -10.29
CA THR A 57 1.77 5.04 -10.19
C THR A 57 3.01 5.92 -10.26
N SER A 58 3.03 6.90 -11.16
CA SER A 58 4.12 7.86 -11.31
C SER A 58 4.33 8.68 -10.04
N ASP A 59 3.24 9.24 -9.50
CA ASP A 59 3.25 10.01 -8.25
C ASP A 59 3.68 9.15 -7.08
N ALA A 60 3.14 7.93 -6.97
CA ALA A 60 3.53 7.00 -5.92
C ALA A 60 5.03 6.66 -5.97
N ILE A 61 5.62 6.50 -7.16
CA ILE A 61 7.06 6.29 -7.32
C ILE A 61 7.81 7.54 -6.88
N HIS A 62 7.42 8.71 -7.39
CA HIS A 62 8.11 9.97 -7.12
C HIS A 62 8.10 10.28 -5.62
N ASP A 63 6.95 10.20 -4.95
CA ASP A 63 6.78 10.43 -3.51
C ASP A 63 7.65 9.50 -2.67
N ILE A 64 7.73 8.21 -3.03
CA ILE A 64 8.54 7.23 -2.31
C ILE A 64 10.02 7.57 -2.44
N VAL A 65 10.49 7.87 -3.65
CA VAL A 65 11.89 8.23 -3.88
C VAL A 65 12.22 9.55 -3.20
N GLN A 66 11.36 10.56 -3.33
CA GLN A 66 11.53 11.87 -2.72
C GLN A 66 11.58 11.77 -1.19
N ALA A 67 10.66 11.03 -0.57
CA ALA A 67 10.67 10.82 0.87
C ALA A 67 11.97 10.14 1.33
N TYR A 68 12.46 9.13 0.59
CA TYR A 68 13.75 8.52 0.92
C TYR A 68 14.89 9.54 0.90
N PHE A 69 15.02 10.33 -0.17
CA PHE A 69 16.11 11.32 -0.25
C PHE A 69 15.97 12.48 0.73
N ALA A 70 14.74 12.86 1.11
CA ALA A 70 14.48 13.89 2.10
C ALA A 70 14.89 13.43 3.52
N TYR A 71 14.59 12.18 3.87
CA TYR A 71 14.80 11.67 5.23
C TYR A 71 16.04 10.77 5.39
N ARG A 72 16.81 10.51 4.32
CA ARG A 72 17.97 9.61 4.39
C ARG A 72 19.03 10.05 5.39
N MET A 73 19.27 11.35 5.54
CA MET A 73 20.31 11.85 6.45
C MET A 73 19.99 11.53 7.91
N ASP A 74 18.72 11.59 8.29
CA ASP A 74 18.28 11.18 9.63
C ASP A 74 18.20 9.66 9.76
N SER A 75 17.81 8.98 8.69
CA SER A 75 17.70 7.52 8.65
C SER A 75 19.07 6.83 8.71
N ASP A 76 20.13 7.45 8.15
CA ASP A 76 21.51 6.95 8.15
C ASP A 76 22.06 6.69 9.58
N LYS A 77 21.42 7.27 10.61
CA LYS A 77 21.74 7.02 12.03
C LYS A 77 21.31 5.62 12.50
N CYS A 78 20.31 5.03 11.85
CA CYS A 78 19.67 3.79 12.29
C CYS A 78 19.76 2.67 11.26
N ILE A 79 19.94 3.00 9.98
CA ILE A 79 20.00 2.03 8.88
C ILE A 79 21.06 2.45 7.87
N ASP A 80 21.77 1.50 7.30
CA ASP A 80 22.68 1.79 6.19
C ASP A 80 21.90 2.11 4.90
N ARG A 81 22.54 2.83 3.99
CA ARG A 81 21.92 3.29 2.72
C ARG A 81 21.40 2.15 1.86
N HIS A 82 22.09 1.02 1.83
CA HIS A 82 21.69 -0.12 1.03
C HIS A 82 20.41 -0.75 1.58
N THR A 83 20.32 -0.89 2.91
CA THR A 83 19.08 -1.29 3.59
C THR A 83 17.95 -0.29 3.36
N GLY A 84 18.23 1.02 3.39
CA GLY A 84 17.26 2.06 3.03
C GLY A 84 16.69 1.87 1.62
N ILE A 85 17.55 1.63 0.62
CA ILE A 85 17.13 1.36 -0.77
C ILE A 85 16.35 0.05 -0.87
N LYS A 86 16.74 -1.01 -0.16
CA LYS A 86 15.97 -2.26 -0.10
C LYS A 86 14.55 -2.02 0.43
N ARG A 87 14.39 -1.18 1.44
CA ARG A 87 13.06 -0.81 1.98
C ARG A 87 12.23 -0.02 0.98
N VAL A 88 12.84 0.92 0.25
CA VAL A 88 12.18 1.63 -0.86
C VAL A 88 11.70 0.65 -1.92
N TRP A 89 12.56 -0.27 -2.34
CA TRP A 89 12.24 -1.29 -3.33
C TRP A 89 11.11 -2.21 -2.87
N LEU A 90 11.21 -2.73 -1.64
CA LEU A 90 10.19 -3.58 -1.04
C LEU A 90 8.84 -2.85 -0.91
N LYS A 91 8.85 -1.56 -0.56
CA LYS A 91 7.61 -0.75 -0.49
C LYS A 91 6.92 -0.69 -1.87
N LEU A 92 7.69 -0.55 -2.95
CA LEU A 92 7.15 -0.56 -4.31
C LEU A 92 6.62 -1.95 -4.72
N GLN A 93 7.27 -3.02 -4.25
CA GLN A 93 6.79 -4.39 -4.44
C GLN A 93 5.48 -4.64 -3.68
N ILE A 94 5.39 -4.24 -2.42
CA ILE A 94 4.16 -4.34 -1.62
C ILE A 94 3.01 -3.54 -2.27
N ARG A 95 3.32 -2.38 -2.86
CA ARG A 95 2.35 -1.58 -3.62
C ARG A 95 1.97 -2.16 -4.98
N GLY A 96 2.58 -3.28 -5.39
CA GLY A 96 2.35 -3.90 -6.71
C GLY A 96 2.72 -2.97 -7.86
N ILE A 97 3.80 -2.20 -7.71
CA ILE A 97 4.38 -1.33 -8.75
C ILE A 97 5.55 -2.04 -9.42
N ILE A 98 6.34 -2.77 -8.63
CA ILE A 98 7.44 -3.61 -9.11
C ILE A 98 7.12 -5.06 -8.74
N SER A 99 7.45 -6.00 -9.63
CA SER A 99 7.42 -7.42 -9.35
C SER A 99 8.27 -7.79 -8.13
N ARG A 100 7.80 -8.72 -7.31
CA ARG A 100 8.62 -9.31 -6.25
C ARG A 100 9.85 -10.04 -6.79
N THR A 101 9.78 -10.51 -8.03
CA THR A 101 10.84 -11.32 -8.66
C THR A 101 12.04 -10.47 -9.07
N ILE A 102 11.86 -9.17 -9.23
CA ILE A 102 12.93 -8.25 -9.60
C ILE A 102 13.66 -7.79 -8.32
N PRO A 103 14.92 -8.21 -8.10
CA PRO A 103 15.69 -7.81 -6.93
C PRO A 103 16.17 -6.36 -7.05
N VAL A 104 16.63 -5.81 -5.94
CA VAL A 104 17.25 -4.48 -5.91
C VAL A 104 18.52 -4.51 -6.77
N PRO A 105 18.63 -3.66 -7.81
CA PRO A 105 19.71 -3.74 -8.80
C PRO A 105 20.96 -2.97 -8.38
N PHE A 106 21.17 -2.78 -7.08
CA PHE A 106 22.28 -1.99 -6.55
C PHE A 106 23.02 -2.77 -5.49
N THR A 107 24.34 -2.74 -5.53
CA THR A 107 25.19 -3.26 -4.46
C THR A 107 25.26 -2.28 -3.28
N SER A 108 25.80 -2.73 -2.14
CA SER A 108 26.04 -1.85 -1.00
C SER A 108 26.95 -0.68 -1.34
N LYS A 109 27.95 -0.88 -2.21
CA LYS A 109 28.88 0.18 -2.65
C LYS A 109 28.19 1.22 -3.53
N GLU A 110 27.38 0.78 -4.50
CA GLU A 110 26.64 1.68 -5.39
C GLU A 110 25.56 2.47 -4.65
N SER A 111 25.02 1.88 -3.58
CA SER A 111 24.01 2.51 -2.72
C SER A 111 24.53 3.76 -2.01
N LEU A 112 25.84 3.84 -1.74
CA LEU A 112 26.44 4.98 -1.06
C LEU A 112 26.41 6.27 -1.87
N SER A 113 26.59 6.17 -3.19
CA SER A 113 26.64 7.31 -4.11
C SER A 113 25.38 7.41 -5.00
N LEU A 114 24.31 6.70 -4.65
CA LEU A 114 23.09 6.67 -5.45
C LEU A 114 22.40 8.04 -5.45
N SER A 115 22.13 8.57 -6.64
CA SER A 115 21.42 9.82 -6.85
C SER A 115 19.93 9.59 -7.08
N PHE A 116 19.12 10.62 -6.83
CA PHE A 116 17.68 10.60 -7.05
C PHE A 116 17.31 10.17 -8.49
N PRO A 117 17.88 10.79 -9.56
CA PRO A 117 17.54 10.40 -10.92
C PRO A 117 17.92 8.96 -11.25
N LYS A 118 19.05 8.47 -10.71
CA LYS A 118 19.51 7.09 -10.94
C LYS A 118 18.56 6.07 -10.30
N LEU A 119 18.12 6.30 -9.06
CA LEU A 119 17.15 5.43 -8.40
C LEU A 119 15.79 5.46 -9.12
N LEU A 120 15.29 6.65 -9.44
CA LEU A 120 14.02 6.83 -10.14
C LEU A 120 14.01 6.10 -11.49
N LYS A 121 15.07 6.26 -12.30
CA LYS A 121 15.20 5.59 -13.59
C LYS A 121 15.21 4.06 -13.46
N SER A 122 15.89 3.52 -12.46
CA SER A 122 15.91 2.06 -12.22
C SER A 122 14.55 1.52 -11.79
N ILE A 123 13.80 2.27 -10.99
CA ILE A 123 12.43 1.91 -10.58
C ILE A 123 11.48 1.92 -11.78
N ILE A 124 11.54 2.95 -12.63
CA ILE A 124 10.73 3.04 -13.85
C ILE A 124 11.02 1.83 -14.76
N LYS A 125 12.30 1.51 -14.98
CA LYS A 125 12.68 0.31 -15.76
C LYS A 125 12.11 -0.97 -15.16
N ALA A 126 12.18 -1.15 -13.84
CA ALA A 126 11.65 -2.34 -13.18
C ALA A 126 10.12 -2.42 -13.25
N ARG A 127 9.42 -1.28 -13.13
CA ARG A 127 7.97 -1.19 -13.34
C ARG A 127 7.58 -1.65 -14.75
N ASP A 128 8.28 -1.15 -15.78
CA ASP A 128 7.95 -1.48 -17.17
C ASP A 128 8.13 -2.98 -17.46
N ILE A 129 9.11 -3.62 -16.82
CA ILE A 129 9.28 -5.08 -16.88
C ILE A 129 8.13 -5.83 -16.18
N SER A 130 7.52 -5.20 -15.16
CA SER A 130 6.48 -5.81 -14.31
C SER A 130 5.05 -5.71 -14.88
N GLU A 131 4.85 -5.06 -16.03
CA GLU A 131 3.52 -4.66 -16.53
C GLU A 131 2.55 -5.84 -16.75
N ASN A 132 3.07 -7.03 -17.02
CA ASN A 132 2.28 -8.23 -17.34
C ASN A 132 2.06 -9.19 -16.15
N GLU A 133 2.49 -8.81 -14.95
CA GLU A 133 2.41 -9.68 -13.78
C GLU A 133 1.14 -9.45 -12.95
N ASP A 134 0.68 -10.48 -12.24
CA ASP A 134 -0.47 -10.39 -11.33
C ASP A 134 -0.11 -9.64 -10.04
N MET A 135 -0.10 -8.32 -10.13
CA MET A 135 0.15 -7.42 -9.01
C MET A 135 -0.91 -7.51 -7.91
N LYS A 136 -2.13 -7.98 -8.22
CA LYS A 136 -3.21 -8.14 -7.23
C LYS A 136 -2.95 -9.36 -6.35
N ALA A 137 -2.52 -10.47 -6.95
CA ALA A 137 -2.08 -11.65 -6.21
C ALA A 137 -0.85 -11.33 -5.33
N GLN A 138 0.11 -10.57 -5.86
CA GLN A 138 1.29 -10.13 -5.10
C GLN A 138 0.92 -9.31 -3.85
N LYS A 139 0.04 -8.31 -3.99
CA LYS A 139 -0.46 -7.51 -2.86
C LYS A 139 -1.12 -8.40 -1.79
N THR A 140 -1.98 -9.30 -2.24
CA THR A 140 -2.71 -10.23 -1.34
C THR A 140 -1.74 -11.13 -0.58
N MET A 141 -0.72 -11.64 -1.28
CA MET A 141 0.34 -12.46 -0.68
C MET A 141 1.12 -11.68 0.39
N PHE A 142 1.58 -10.44 0.10
CA PHE A 142 2.31 -9.62 1.08
C PHE A 142 1.48 -9.33 2.32
N ILE A 143 0.20 -8.96 2.17
CA ILE A 143 -0.69 -8.72 3.30
C ILE A 143 -0.89 -10.00 4.11
N THR A 144 -1.17 -11.12 3.44
CA THR A 144 -1.39 -12.40 4.13
C THR A 144 -0.16 -12.82 4.94
N GLN A 145 1.04 -12.66 4.37
CA GLN A 145 2.30 -12.97 5.05
C GLN A 145 2.57 -12.01 6.22
N ALA A 146 2.33 -10.71 6.05
CA ALA A 146 2.56 -9.72 7.11
C ALA A 146 1.62 -9.93 8.31
N TYR A 147 0.40 -10.40 8.09
CA TYR A 147 -0.57 -10.65 9.16
C TYR A 147 -0.46 -12.06 9.76
N SER A 148 0.19 -13.02 9.08
CA SER A 148 0.34 -14.38 9.61
C SER A 148 1.21 -14.43 10.87
N ILE A 149 2.15 -13.49 11.02
CA ILE A 149 3.04 -13.38 12.20
C ILE A 149 2.35 -12.79 13.43
N ILE A 150 1.21 -12.10 13.27
CA ILE A 150 0.50 -11.44 14.37
C ILE A 150 -0.32 -12.48 15.13
N PRO A 151 -0.25 -12.65 16.46
CA PRO A 151 -1.06 -13.63 17.18
C PRO A 151 -2.57 -13.50 16.93
N LEU A 152 -3.29 -14.62 16.84
CA LEU A 152 -4.74 -14.63 16.59
C LEU A 152 -5.51 -13.84 17.66
N GLU A 153 -5.10 -13.94 18.92
CA GLU A 153 -5.69 -13.16 20.01
C GLU A 153 -5.62 -11.65 19.74
N THR A 154 -4.46 -11.16 19.28
CA THR A 154 -4.28 -9.75 18.89
C THR A 154 -5.18 -9.38 17.71
N MET A 155 -5.32 -10.28 16.74
CA MET A 155 -6.22 -10.07 15.59
C MET A 155 -7.69 -9.97 16.03
N PHE A 156 -8.13 -10.80 16.98
CA PHE A 156 -9.49 -10.71 17.53
C PHE A 156 -9.69 -9.42 18.35
N LYS A 157 -8.69 -8.98 19.12
CA LYS A 157 -8.75 -7.68 19.82
C LYS A 157 -8.88 -6.54 18.82
N LEU A 158 -8.07 -6.52 17.76
CA LEU A 158 -8.15 -5.52 16.70
C LEU A 158 -9.54 -5.51 16.03
N GLN A 159 -10.05 -6.70 15.68
CA GLN A 159 -11.39 -6.86 15.11
C GLN A 159 -12.46 -6.28 16.03
N SER A 160 -12.36 -6.51 17.34
CA SER A 160 -13.34 -6.02 18.31
C SER A 160 -13.38 -4.49 18.38
N VAL A 161 -12.22 -3.83 18.27
CA VAL A 161 -12.09 -2.35 18.25
C VAL A 161 -12.78 -1.76 17.02
N TYR A 162 -12.61 -2.37 15.85
CA TYR A 162 -13.16 -1.85 14.59
C TYR A 162 -14.52 -2.45 14.21
N LYS A 163 -15.07 -3.38 14.98
CA LYS A 163 -16.31 -4.12 14.69
C LYS A 163 -17.45 -3.21 14.23
N LYS A 164 -17.70 -2.12 14.97
CA LYS A 164 -18.77 -1.17 14.64
C LYS A 164 -18.51 -0.46 13.32
N SER A 165 -17.28 -0.02 13.06
CA SER A 165 -16.90 0.58 11.77
C SER A 165 -17.12 -0.42 10.63
N LEU A 166 -16.63 -1.66 10.77
CA LEU A 166 -16.77 -2.68 9.74
C LEU A 166 -18.24 -2.95 9.41
N GLN A 167 -19.11 -3.06 10.42
CA GLN A 167 -20.55 -3.28 10.23
C GLN A 167 -21.23 -2.09 9.53
N ILE A 168 -20.96 -0.86 9.99
CA ILE A 168 -21.58 0.34 9.41
C ILE A 168 -21.22 0.51 7.93
N PHE A 169 -19.97 0.22 7.57
CA PHE A 169 -19.48 0.36 6.20
C PHE A 169 -19.57 -0.93 5.37
N ASN A 170 -20.28 -1.94 5.89
CA ASN A 170 -20.53 -3.21 5.22
C ASN A 170 -19.23 -3.90 4.74
N TYR A 171 -18.29 -4.09 5.66
CA TYR A 171 -17.09 -4.90 5.49
C TYR A 171 -17.18 -6.20 6.28
N ASP A 172 -16.52 -7.25 5.77
CA ASP A 172 -16.43 -8.54 6.45
C ASP A 172 -15.72 -8.42 7.81
N LEU A 173 -16.37 -8.94 8.86
CA LEU A 173 -15.77 -9.01 10.20
C LEU A 173 -14.57 -9.95 10.26
N PHE A 174 -14.54 -10.96 9.41
CA PHE A 174 -13.48 -11.96 9.34
C PHE A 174 -13.02 -12.10 7.89
N SER A 175 -12.09 -11.23 7.49
CA SER A 175 -11.48 -11.32 6.16
C SER A 175 -10.83 -12.68 5.98
N LYS A 176 -11.21 -13.39 4.90
CA LYS A 176 -10.71 -14.73 4.55
C LYS A 176 -9.18 -14.75 4.43
N HIS A 177 -8.57 -13.64 4.00
CA HIS A 177 -7.12 -13.53 3.82
C HIS A 177 -6.37 -13.31 5.14
N LEU A 178 -7.00 -12.68 6.13
CA LEU A 178 -6.35 -12.35 7.41
C LEU A 178 -6.52 -13.43 8.49
N PHE A 179 -7.63 -14.19 8.41
CA PHE A 179 -7.98 -15.25 9.37
C PHE A 179 -7.85 -16.66 8.78
N ALA A 180 -7.16 -16.82 7.64
CA ALA A 180 -6.91 -18.12 7.02
C ALA A 180 -6.13 -19.07 7.96
N PRO A 181 -6.28 -20.41 7.81
CA PRO A 181 -5.51 -21.39 8.55
C PRO A 181 -4.01 -21.17 8.37
N ARG A 182 -3.31 -20.95 9.48
CA ARG A 182 -1.87 -20.69 9.48
C ARG A 182 -1.14 -22.00 9.23
N ARG A 183 -0.40 -22.11 8.12
CA ARG A 183 0.61 -23.16 8.01
C ARG A 183 1.71 -22.82 9.03
N ASN A 184 2.08 -23.78 9.87
CA ASN A 184 3.27 -23.68 10.71
C ASN A 184 4.51 -23.65 9.82
N SER A 185 4.78 -22.50 9.20
CA SER A 185 6.07 -22.22 8.61
C SER A 185 6.91 -21.58 9.70
N THR A 186 7.97 -22.26 10.12
CA THR A 186 9.15 -21.64 10.69
C THR A 186 9.58 -20.51 9.74
N ILE A 187 9.23 -19.28 10.08
CA ILE A 187 9.64 -18.09 9.34
C ILE A 187 10.95 -17.64 9.96
N ASP A 188 12.02 -17.68 9.18
CA ASP A 188 13.24 -16.94 9.47
C ASP A 188 12.86 -15.50 9.80
N THR A 189 13.17 -15.11 11.02
CA THR A 189 12.99 -13.78 11.57
C THR A 189 13.65 -12.76 10.64
N PHE A 190 12.88 -12.15 9.74
CA PHE A 190 13.22 -10.88 9.13
C PHE A 190 13.02 -9.77 10.19
N CYS A 191 13.83 -9.82 11.24
CA CYS A 191 14.26 -8.62 11.96
C CYS A 191 15.19 -7.88 10.97
N LEU A 192 14.95 -6.63 10.56
CA LEU A 192 15.04 -5.46 11.43
C LEU A 192 16.17 -5.62 12.46
N ASN A 193 17.35 -6.00 11.98
CA ASN A 193 18.64 -5.64 12.55
C ASN A 193 19.45 -4.97 11.44
#